data_AF-A0A653BYF9-F1
#
_entry.id   AF-A0A653BYF9-F1
#
_cell.length_a   1.000
_cell.length_b   1.000
_cell.length_c   1.000
_cell.angle_alpha   90.00
_cell.angle_beta   90.00
_cell.angle_gamma   90.00
#
_symmetry.space_group_name_H-M   'P 1'
#
loop_
_entity.id
_entity.type
_entity.pdbx_description
1 polymer ?
#
loop_
_entity_poly.entity_id
_entity_poly.type
_entity_poly.pdbx_seq_one_letter_code
_entity_poly.pdbx_strand_id
1 'polypeptide(L)'
;MSNPSGEQECTNQCRSSQHGDIITAAITKRGVSDSDLCSFLAHTCCRCESVVDSDGRTPLHVATSCGRLGLVRWLAKCRHADINSKDTESGYTPLHRSIFYGKINLTVELMKLGASITDLDNDSLTMLEHAMKDGLKPDRSVMVGELYCWGSNTNNLLGPQQARYTPEMLDIFHKEYAGEQVQQICVDQFHTVIITASGKAFSCGHGQGGRLGLGDEKSAVIPHNIVFHSNQKGETISCTQAAISRDHSIFLCSDGNIYTCGLNSYKVLGQLPPPERCLVPKPIKKVSKEVAGVCAGPYHSVIWGPEALYTWGLNAGQLGHKESGKGKDQQFILTPKVVNIVGEYTLRKAMFTYYTNTYAEKLHQSN
;
A
#
# COMPACT_ATOMS: atom_id res chain seq x y z
N MET A 1 39.22 -56.38 1.86
CA MET A 1 38.68 -55.26 2.67
C MET A 1 37.80 -54.45 1.74
N SER A 2 36.49 -54.66 1.84
CA SER A 2 35.47 -54.06 0.99
C SER A 2 35.14 -52.65 1.51
N ASN A 3 35.40 -51.64 0.67
CA ASN A 3 35.10 -50.24 0.90
C ASN A 3 33.56 -50.05 0.86
N PRO A 4 32.89 -49.62 1.95
CA PRO A 4 31.44 -49.47 1.95
C PRO A 4 31.05 -48.13 1.30
N SER A 5 29.92 -48.15 0.59
CA SER A 5 29.15 -47.03 0.00
C SER A 5 29.75 -46.25 -1.18
N GLY A 6 29.56 -46.80 -2.39
CA GLY A 6 28.98 -46.14 -3.58
C GLY A 6 29.06 -44.62 -3.75
N GLU A 7 30.25 -44.03 -3.78
CA GLU A 7 30.44 -42.70 -4.39
C GLU A 7 30.23 -42.84 -5.90
N GLN A 8 29.04 -42.44 -6.39
CA GLN A 8 28.89 -42.10 -7.80
C GLN A 8 29.85 -40.93 -8.06
N GLU A 9 30.88 -41.16 -8.89
CA GLU A 9 31.79 -40.10 -9.30
C GLU A 9 30.98 -38.89 -9.80
N CYS A 10 31.08 -37.77 -9.09
CA CYS A 10 30.35 -36.57 -9.43
C CYS A 10 30.82 -36.09 -10.80
N THR A 11 29.88 -35.85 -11.73
CA THR A 11 30.19 -35.33 -13.06
C THR A 11 29.61 -33.93 -13.24
N ASN A 12 29.95 -33.27 -14.35
CA ASN A 12 29.40 -31.97 -14.75
C ASN A 12 27.87 -32.00 -15.01
N GLN A 13 27.24 -33.17 -14.96
CA GLN A 13 25.80 -33.36 -15.10
C GLN A 13 25.12 -33.85 -13.81
N CYS A 14 25.79 -33.71 -12.66
CA CYS A 14 25.26 -34.14 -11.37
C CYS A 14 23.88 -33.52 -11.07
N ARG A 15 22.94 -34.38 -10.61
CA ARG A 15 21.60 -34.01 -10.13
C ARG A 15 21.28 -34.66 -8.78
N SER A 16 22.30 -35.05 -8.02
CA SER A 16 22.12 -35.71 -6.73
C SER A 16 21.57 -34.74 -5.70
N SER A 17 20.35 -35.00 -5.20
CA SER A 17 19.77 -34.24 -4.09
C SER A 17 20.59 -34.39 -2.82
N GLN A 18 21.22 -35.55 -2.62
CA GLN A 18 22.12 -35.80 -1.48
C GLN A 18 23.32 -34.84 -1.47
N HIS A 19 23.88 -34.49 -2.64
CA HIS A 19 24.92 -33.46 -2.72
C HIS A 19 24.36 -32.07 -2.37
N GLY A 20 23.14 -31.79 -2.81
CA GLY A 20 22.41 -30.57 -2.44
C GLY A 20 22.25 -30.44 -0.93
N ASP A 21 21.76 -31.48 -0.28
CA ASP A 21 21.54 -31.53 1.18
C ASP A 21 22.85 -31.35 1.95
N ILE A 22 23.93 -32.00 1.53
CA ILE A 22 25.25 -31.87 2.16
C ILE A 22 25.78 -30.43 2.02
N ILE A 23 25.64 -29.84 0.83
CA ILE A 23 26.11 -28.49 0.55
C ILE A 23 25.29 -27.46 1.33
N THR A 24 23.96 -27.52 1.28
CA THR A 24 23.12 -26.55 1.98
C THR A 24 23.28 -26.67 3.50
N ALA A 25 23.40 -27.89 4.04
CA ALA A 25 23.73 -28.10 5.44
C ALA A 25 25.07 -27.46 5.83
N ALA A 26 26.12 -27.59 5.00
CA ALA A 26 27.42 -26.98 5.27
C ALA A 26 27.35 -25.45 5.34
N ILE A 27 26.58 -24.80 4.46
CA ILE A 27 26.43 -23.34 4.41
C ILE A 27 25.81 -22.78 5.71
N THR A 28 24.90 -23.54 6.33
CA THR A 28 24.23 -23.15 7.58
C THR A 28 25.13 -23.23 8.82
N LYS A 29 26.25 -23.97 8.76
CA LYS A 29 27.15 -24.13 9.90
C LYS A 29 27.82 -22.81 10.26
N ARG A 30 27.75 -22.42 11.53
CA ARG A 30 28.42 -21.23 12.06
C ARG A 30 29.91 -21.52 12.29
N GLY A 31 30.76 -20.50 12.14
CA GLY A 31 32.21 -20.59 12.42
C GLY A 31 33.09 -21.11 11.27
N VAL A 32 32.51 -21.57 10.16
CA VAL A 32 33.26 -21.88 8.92
C VAL A 32 33.42 -20.62 8.08
N SER A 33 34.62 -20.40 7.55
CA SER A 33 34.90 -19.25 6.68
C SER A 33 34.28 -19.44 5.29
N ASP A 34 33.94 -18.34 4.62
CA ASP A 34 33.37 -18.40 3.26
C ASP A 34 34.37 -19.04 2.27
N SER A 35 35.68 -18.89 2.49
CA SER A 35 36.72 -19.50 1.64
C SER A 35 36.75 -21.03 1.76
N ASP A 36 36.62 -21.55 2.99
CA ASP A 36 36.56 -22.99 3.23
C ASP A 36 35.28 -23.57 2.65
N LEU A 37 34.16 -22.84 2.76
CA LEU A 37 32.90 -23.23 2.13
C LEU A 37 33.03 -23.28 0.60
N CYS A 38 33.67 -22.30 -0.05
CA CYS A 38 33.88 -22.33 -1.50
C CYS A 38 34.65 -23.60 -1.93
N SER A 39 35.71 -23.93 -1.20
CA SER A 39 36.54 -25.12 -1.45
C SER A 39 35.73 -26.40 -1.22
N PHE A 40 34.97 -26.48 -0.13
CA PHE A 40 34.13 -27.61 0.20
C PHE A 40 33.02 -27.85 -0.84
N LEU A 41 32.33 -26.79 -1.27
CA LEU A 41 31.28 -26.87 -2.31
C LEU A 41 31.84 -27.40 -3.63
N ALA A 42 32.98 -26.86 -4.06
CA ALA A 42 33.63 -27.27 -5.30
C ALA A 42 34.13 -28.72 -5.27
N HIS A 43 34.59 -29.20 -4.10
CA HIS A 43 34.98 -30.61 -3.90
C HIS A 43 33.78 -31.56 -3.81
N THR A 44 32.68 -31.13 -3.20
CA THR A 44 31.50 -31.99 -2.98
C THR A 44 30.69 -32.20 -4.27
N CYS A 45 30.59 -31.18 -5.12
CA CYS A 45 29.83 -31.29 -6.36
C CYS A 45 30.48 -30.48 -7.49
N CYS A 46 30.71 -31.14 -8.64
CA CYS A 46 31.20 -30.47 -9.86
C CYS A 46 30.26 -29.36 -10.33
N ARG A 47 28.95 -29.48 -10.04
CA ARG A 47 27.88 -28.54 -10.39
C ARG A 47 27.28 -27.85 -9.15
N CYS A 48 28.14 -27.44 -8.21
CA CYS A 48 27.70 -26.86 -6.94
C CYS A 48 26.87 -25.57 -7.09
N GLU A 49 26.90 -24.89 -8.23
CA GLU A 49 26.12 -23.67 -8.47
C GLU A 49 24.61 -23.89 -8.65
N SER A 50 24.21 -25.07 -9.13
CA SER A 50 22.80 -25.34 -9.48
C SER A 50 22.28 -26.65 -8.92
N VAL A 51 23.05 -27.34 -8.08
CA VAL A 51 22.53 -28.47 -7.30
C VAL A 51 21.39 -27.97 -6.41
N VAL A 52 20.39 -28.80 -6.17
CA VAL A 52 19.24 -28.48 -5.32
C VAL A 52 19.14 -29.50 -4.20
N ASP A 53 18.80 -29.03 -3.00
CA ASP A 53 18.48 -29.88 -1.86
C ASP A 53 17.04 -30.44 -1.94
N SER A 54 16.63 -31.21 -0.93
CA SER A 54 15.29 -31.80 -0.85
C SER A 54 14.13 -30.79 -0.94
N ASP A 55 14.38 -29.54 -0.55
CA ASP A 55 13.39 -28.46 -0.55
C ASP A 55 13.46 -27.63 -1.86
N GLY A 56 14.28 -28.08 -2.82
CA GLY A 56 14.49 -27.43 -4.11
C GLY A 56 15.34 -26.16 -4.04
N ARG A 57 16.09 -25.94 -2.94
CA ARG A 57 16.92 -24.74 -2.76
C ARG A 57 18.30 -24.95 -3.35
N THR A 58 18.78 -23.95 -4.07
CA THR A 58 20.18 -23.90 -4.51
C THR A 58 21.10 -23.40 -3.39
N PRO A 59 22.43 -23.62 -3.49
CA PRO A 59 23.39 -23.04 -2.56
C PRO A 59 23.32 -21.52 -2.47
N LEU A 60 22.93 -20.85 -3.56
CA LEU A 60 22.74 -19.40 -3.58
C LEU A 60 21.57 -18.95 -2.70
N HIS A 61 20.46 -19.70 -2.68
CA HIS A 61 19.33 -19.43 -1.77
C HIS A 61 19.77 -19.47 -0.31
N VAL A 62 20.47 -20.53 0.09
CA VAL A 62 20.87 -20.76 1.49
C VAL A 62 21.98 -19.82 1.92
N ALA A 63 22.98 -19.57 1.06
CA ALA A 63 24.01 -18.56 1.32
C ALA A 63 23.39 -17.18 1.54
N THR A 64 22.32 -16.89 0.78
CA THR A 64 21.60 -15.62 0.91
C THR A 64 20.82 -15.53 2.22
N SER A 65 20.08 -16.57 2.60
CA SER A 65 19.40 -16.65 3.89
C SER A 65 20.36 -16.50 5.08
N CYS A 66 21.56 -17.10 4.99
CA CYS A 66 22.56 -17.06 6.06
C CYS A 66 23.37 -15.76 6.13
N GLY A 67 23.26 -14.84 5.17
CA GLY A 67 24.04 -13.60 5.18
C GLY A 67 25.49 -13.74 4.67
N ARG A 68 25.80 -14.80 3.91
CA ARG A 68 27.17 -15.16 3.50
C ARG A 68 27.60 -14.40 2.24
N LEU A 69 27.94 -13.10 2.39
CA LEU A 69 28.26 -12.21 1.26
C LEU A 69 29.43 -12.68 0.39
N GLY A 70 30.49 -13.20 0.99
CA GLY A 70 31.65 -13.70 0.23
C GLY A 70 31.27 -14.89 -0.63
N LEU A 71 30.53 -15.83 -0.04
CA LEU A 71 30.04 -17.01 -0.73
C LEU A 71 29.04 -16.66 -1.86
N VAL A 72 28.11 -15.74 -1.63
CA VAL A 72 27.16 -15.27 -2.66
C VAL A 72 27.91 -14.66 -3.85
N ARG A 73 28.92 -13.81 -3.60
CA ARG A 73 29.74 -13.23 -4.66
C ARG A 73 30.50 -14.30 -5.46
N TRP A 74 31.06 -15.30 -4.78
CA TRP A 74 31.76 -16.39 -5.44
C TRP A 74 30.82 -17.25 -6.29
N LEU A 75 29.66 -17.63 -5.75
CA LEU A 75 28.63 -18.40 -6.49
C LEU A 75 28.16 -17.64 -7.74
N ALA A 76 27.87 -16.34 -7.61
CA ALA A 76 27.38 -15.53 -8.73
C ALA A 76 28.47 -15.22 -9.76
N LYS A 77 29.67 -14.78 -9.34
CA LYS A 77 30.71 -14.28 -10.25
C LYS A 77 31.67 -15.34 -10.75
N CYS A 78 32.02 -16.32 -9.91
CA CYS A 78 33.03 -17.33 -10.24
C CYS A 78 32.40 -18.64 -10.73
N ARG A 79 31.19 -18.96 -10.26
CA ARG A 79 30.48 -20.18 -10.65
C ARG A 79 29.26 -19.94 -11.55
N HIS A 80 28.93 -18.68 -11.85
CA HIS A 80 27.81 -18.29 -12.69
C HIS A 80 26.47 -18.90 -12.26
N ALA A 81 26.24 -18.98 -10.94
CA ALA A 81 24.97 -19.43 -10.38
C ALA A 81 23.82 -18.54 -10.87
N ASP A 82 22.68 -19.15 -11.20
CA ASP A 82 21.49 -18.42 -11.64
C ASP A 82 20.88 -17.62 -10.47
N ILE A 83 20.97 -16.30 -10.60
CA ILE A 83 20.55 -15.31 -9.61
C ILE A 83 19.03 -15.27 -9.45
N ASN A 84 18.28 -15.69 -10.48
CA ASN A 84 16.82 -15.68 -10.50
C ASN A 84 16.23 -17.09 -10.39
N SER A 85 17.04 -18.09 -10.05
CA SER A 85 16.55 -19.44 -9.76
C SER A 85 15.48 -19.38 -8.66
N LYS A 86 14.44 -20.19 -8.78
CA LYS A 86 13.35 -20.28 -7.79
C LYS A 86 13.44 -21.60 -7.05
N ASP A 87 13.30 -21.56 -5.73
CA ASP A 87 13.11 -22.78 -4.95
C ASP A 87 11.73 -23.41 -5.20
N THR A 88 11.63 -24.71 -4.96
CA THR A 88 10.41 -25.48 -5.29
C THR A 88 9.31 -25.26 -4.26
N GLU A 89 9.68 -25.13 -2.98
CA GLU A 89 8.73 -25.00 -1.88
C GLU A 89 7.94 -23.68 -1.93
N SER A 90 8.64 -22.55 -1.98
CA SER A 90 8.04 -21.21 -1.86
C SER A 90 7.99 -20.46 -3.19
N GLY A 91 8.73 -20.91 -4.21
CA GLY A 91 8.91 -20.15 -5.44
C GLY A 91 9.81 -18.92 -5.24
N TYR A 92 10.52 -18.85 -4.12
CA TYR A 92 11.35 -17.70 -3.78
C TYR A 92 12.60 -17.72 -4.63
N THR A 93 13.00 -16.53 -5.10
CA THR A 93 14.35 -16.30 -5.62
C THR A 93 15.32 -16.03 -4.46
N PRO A 94 16.65 -16.06 -4.67
CA PRO A 94 17.62 -15.58 -3.69
C PRO A 94 17.27 -14.18 -3.16
N LEU A 95 16.77 -13.29 -4.03
CA LEU A 95 16.37 -11.94 -3.66
C LEU A 95 15.14 -11.90 -2.71
N HIS A 96 14.16 -12.79 -2.90
CA HIS A 96 13.05 -12.94 -1.95
C HIS A 96 13.57 -13.37 -0.57
N ARG A 97 14.49 -14.35 -0.53
CA ARG A 97 15.09 -14.81 0.73
C ARG A 97 15.93 -13.73 1.42
N SER A 98 16.68 -12.90 0.68
CA SER A 98 17.45 -11.83 1.31
C SER A 98 16.55 -10.81 2.01
N ILE A 99 15.41 -10.47 1.41
CA ILE A 99 14.41 -9.60 2.03
C ILE A 99 13.76 -10.27 3.25
N PHE A 100 13.26 -11.50 3.09
CA PHE A 100 12.55 -12.21 4.15
C PHE A 100 13.39 -12.39 5.43
N TYR A 101 14.71 -12.63 5.28
CA TYR A 101 15.64 -12.77 6.42
C TYR A 101 16.35 -11.46 6.81
N GLY A 102 15.93 -10.30 6.27
CA GLY A 102 16.45 -8.98 6.62
C GLY A 102 17.92 -8.74 6.22
N LYS A 103 18.42 -9.43 5.20
CA LYS A 103 19.82 -9.35 4.74
C LYS A 103 20.00 -8.22 3.72
N ILE A 104 19.81 -6.98 4.16
CA ILE A 104 19.84 -5.77 3.30
C ILE A 104 21.12 -5.70 2.45
N ASN A 105 22.28 -5.98 3.05
CA ASN A 105 23.57 -5.96 2.35
C ASN A 105 23.61 -6.93 1.14
N LEU A 106 22.95 -8.08 1.26
CA LEU A 106 22.85 -9.06 0.19
C LEU A 106 21.77 -8.69 -0.83
N THR A 107 20.65 -8.12 -0.39
CA THR A 107 19.63 -7.59 -1.31
C THR A 107 20.26 -6.59 -2.28
N VAL A 108 21.02 -5.62 -1.76
CA VAL A 108 21.71 -4.62 -2.59
C VAL A 108 22.73 -5.27 -3.51
N GLU A 109 23.48 -6.27 -3.04
CA GLU A 109 24.45 -6.97 -3.87
C GLU A 109 23.77 -7.77 -5.00
N LEU A 110 22.70 -8.52 -4.71
CA LEU A 110 21.95 -9.28 -5.70
C LEU A 110 21.33 -8.36 -6.76
N MET A 111 20.79 -7.20 -6.36
CA MET A 111 20.31 -6.17 -7.30
C MET A 111 21.43 -5.66 -8.22
N LYS A 112 22.62 -5.40 -7.68
CA LYS A 112 23.79 -5.01 -8.50
C LYS A 112 24.23 -6.10 -9.46
N LEU A 113 24.00 -7.37 -9.11
CA LEU A 113 24.31 -8.51 -9.95
C LEU A 113 23.21 -8.81 -10.99
N GLY A 114 22.13 -8.02 -11.03
CA GLY A 114 21.06 -8.16 -12.04
C GLY A 114 19.90 -9.07 -11.62
N ALA A 115 19.69 -9.28 -10.32
CA ALA A 115 18.49 -9.97 -9.83
C ALA A 115 17.21 -9.23 -10.25
N SER A 116 16.22 -9.98 -10.76
CA SER A 116 14.91 -9.45 -11.14
C SER A 116 14.12 -9.04 -9.89
N ILE A 117 13.62 -7.81 -9.89
CA ILE A 117 12.78 -7.27 -8.81
C ILE A 117 11.29 -7.53 -9.04
N THR A 118 10.92 -8.02 -10.23
CA THR A 118 9.53 -8.21 -10.67
C THR A 118 9.09 -9.67 -10.64
N ASP A 119 10.00 -10.59 -10.30
CA ASP A 119 9.65 -12.00 -10.22
C ASP A 119 8.64 -12.23 -9.09
N LEU A 120 7.61 -13.01 -9.38
CA LEU A 120 6.59 -13.41 -8.41
C LEU A 120 6.92 -14.78 -7.82
N ASP A 121 6.67 -14.94 -6.53
CA ASP A 121 6.73 -16.24 -5.85
C ASP A 121 5.45 -17.09 -6.09
N ASN A 122 5.32 -18.21 -5.37
CA ASN A 122 4.12 -19.06 -5.45
C ASN A 122 2.85 -18.40 -4.89
N ASP A 123 2.99 -17.41 -4.00
CA ASP A 123 1.90 -16.59 -3.45
C ASP A 123 1.55 -15.40 -4.36
N SER A 124 2.16 -15.30 -5.55
CA SER A 124 2.02 -14.17 -6.49
C SER A 124 2.48 -12.83 -5.92
N LEU A 125 3.47 -12.86 -5.04
CA LEU A 125 4.08 -11.68 -4.41
C LEU A 125 5.48 -11.42 -4.98
N THR A 126 5.78 -10.14 -5.18
CA THR A 126 7.12 -9.64 -5.45
C THR A 126 7.95 -9.56 -4.17
N MET A 127 9.27 -9.43 -4.31
CA MET A 127 10.18 -9.23 -3.18
C MET A 127 9.84 -7.99 -2.33
N LEU A 128 9.31 -6.91 -2.94
CA LEU A 128 8.97 -5.69 -2.22
C LEU A 128 7.67 -5.85 -1.44
N GLU A 129 6.70 -6.57 -2.00
CA GLU A 129 5.45 -6.91 -1.29
C GLU A 129 5.73 -7.81 -0.08
N HIS A 130 6.73 -8.70 -0.15
CA HIS A 130 7.23 -9.43 1.02
C HIS A 130 7.83 -8.51 2.08
N ALA A 131 8.64 -7.52 1.70
CA ALA A 131 9.14 -6.51 2.64
C ALA A 131 8.01 -5.72 3.32
N MET A 132 6.88 -5.55 2.62
CA MET A 132 5.69 -4.83 3.10
C MET A 132 4.72 -5.70 3.91
N LYS A 133 4.77 -7.05 3.80
CA LYS A 133 3.93 -7.98 4.56
C LYS A 133 4.26 -7.96 6.05
N ASP A 134 5.54 -7.74 6.36
CA ASP A 134 6.05 -7.41 7.71
C ASP A 134 6.11 -5.91 7.99
N GLY A 135 5.55 -5.09 7.09
CA GLY A 135 5.52 -3.64 7.20
C GLY A 135 5.04 -3.23 8.59
N LEU A 136 5.93 -2.54 9.31
CA LEU A 136 5.77 -1.95 10.64
C LEU A 136 4.29 -1.90 11.05
N LYS A 137 3.81 -2.96 11.71
CA LYS A 137 2.59 -2.83 12.50
C LYS A 137 3.00 -1.85 13.60
N PRO A 138 2.43 -0.62 13.67
CA PRO A 138 2.74 0.26 14.78
C PRO A 138 2.49 -0.55 16.04
N ASP A 139 3.49 -0.59 16.93
CA ASP A 139 3.31 -1.22 18.21
C ASP A 139 2.13 -0.51 18.87
N ARG A 140 1.01 -1.23 19.05
CA ARG A 140 -0.20 -0.70 19.67
C ARG A 140 0.03 -0.35 21.15
N SER A 141 1.19 -0.69 21.70
CA SER A 141 1.63 -0.26 23.04
C SER A 141 2.05 1.22 23.10
N VAL A 142 2.38 1.85 21.96
CA VAL A 142 2.71 3.29 21.91
C VAL A 142 1.40 4.08 21.89
N MET A 143 1.02 4.54 23.08
CA MET A 143 -0.23 5.24 23.36
C MET A 143 -0.30 6.68 22.80
N VAL A 144 0.80 7.20 22.24
CA VAL A 144 0.88 8.57 21.72
C VAL A 144 1.40 8.54 20.29
N GLY A 145 0.51 8.76 19.32
CA GLY A 145 0.88 8.90 17.92
C GLY A 145 1.34 10.33 17.64
N GLU A 146 2.63 10.55 17.50
CA GLU A 146 3.19 11.83 17.08
C GLU A 146 2.87 12.10 15.60
N LEU A 147 2.44 13.33 15.29
CA LEU A 147 2.09 13.76 13.94
C LEU A 147 3.29 14.46 13.34
N TYR A 148 3.80 13.95 12.23
CA TYR A 148 4.91 14.55 11.49
C TYR A 148 4.43 15.04 10.12
N CYS A 149 4.97 16.18 9.67
CA CYS A 149 4.69 16.75 8.35
C CYS A 149 5.97 17.14 7.63
N TRP A 150 5.99 16.96 6.31
CA TRP A 150 7.06 17.38 5.42
C TRP A 150 6.52 17.46 3.98
N GLY A 151 7.30 18.07 3.10
CA GLY A 151 6.99 18.28 1.69
C GLY A 151 6.75 19.75 1.34
N SER A 152 6.23 19.95 0.13
CA SER A 152 5.75 21.26 -0.33
C SER A 152 4.49 21.65 0.44
N ASN A 153 4.41 22.90 0.89
CA ASN A 153 3.23 23.44 1.53
C ASN A 153 2.61 24.62 0.76
N THR A 154 2.73 24.62 -0.58
CA THR A 154 2.17 25.68 -1.43
C THR A 154 0.66 25.86 -1.27
N ASN A 155 -0.04 24.81 -0.81
CA ASN A 155 -1.50 24.77 -0.68
C ASN A 155 -1.98 24.77 0.78
N ASN A 156 -1.12 25.17 1.73
CA ASN A 156 -1.44 25.25 3.16
C ASN A 156 -2.04 23.96 3.76
N LEU A 157 -1.54 22.81 3.35
CA LEU A 157 -2.12 21.49 3.65
C LEU A 157 -1.99 21.07 5.11
N LEU A 158 -0.95 21.47 5.83
CA LEU A 158 -0.62 20.83 7.13
C LEU A 158 0.21 21.68 8.14
N GLY A 159 -0.06 22.98 8.30
CA GLY A 159 0.44 23.74 9.47
C GLY A 159 1.61 24.71 9.25
N PRO A 160 2.84 24.30 8.87
CA PRO A 160 3.97 25.23 8.77
C PRO A 160 3.98 25.96 7.43
N GLN A 161 3.99 27.30 7.42
CA GLN A 161 3.95 28.10 6.19
C GLN A 161 5.13 27.85 5.23
N GLN A 162 6.23 27.28 5.70
CA GLN A 162 7.42 26.98 4.90
C GLN A 162 7.47 25.49 4.54
N ALA A 163 7.86 25.20 3.30
CA ALA A 163 8.14 23.83 2.88
C ALA A 163 9.28 23.24 3.71
N ARG A 164 9.15 21.96 4.09
CA ARG A 164 10.14 21.22 4.86
C ARG A 164 10.53 19.97 4.11
N TYR A 165 11.82 19.70 3.96
CA TYR A 165 12.28 18.50 3.23
C TYR A 165 12.64 17.33 4.16
N THR A 166 12.45 17.52 5.46
CA THR A 166 12.65 16.50 6.52
C THR A 166 11.40 16.44 7.39
N PRO A 167 11.02 15.26 7.91
CA PRO A 167 9.90 15.14 8.85
C PRO A 167 10.07 16.06 10.06
N GLU A 168 9.09 16.94 10.28
CA GLU A 168 9.01 17.81 11.45
C GLU A 168 7.73 17.52 12.23
N MET A 169 7.83 17.45 13.55
CA MET A 169 6.68 17.19 14.42
C MET A 169 5.71 18.38 14.36
N LEU A 170 4.44 18.11 14.04
CA LEU A 170 3.35 19.06 14.07
C LEU A 170 2.80 19.20 15.51
N ASP A 171 3.54 19.94 16.30
CA ASP A 171 3.26 20.18 17.73
C ASP A 171 1.94 20.96 17.95
N ILE A 172 1.54 21.79 16.98
CA ILE A 172 0.32 22.63 17.06
C ILE A 172 -0.93 21.77 17.31
N PHE A 173 -1.05 20.63 16.62
CA PHE A 173 -2.21 19.74 16.79
C PHE A 173 -2.28 19.17 18.22
N HIS A 174 -1.14 18.72 18.76
CA HIS A 174 -1.05 18.18 20.12
C HIS A 174 -1.31 19.24 21.19
N LYS A 175 -0.88 20.49 20.94
CA LYS A 175 -1.13 21.63 21.83
C LYS A 175 -2.59 22.05 21.84
N GLU A 176 -3.23 22.17 20.68
CA GLU A 176 -4.63 22.61 20.59
C GLU A 176 -5.63 21.52 20.98
N TYR A 177 -5.32 20.27 20.65
CA TYR A 177 -6.23 19.13 20.86
C TYR A 177 -5.61 18.08 21.78
N ALA A 178 -5.18 18.53 22.96
CA ALA A 178 -4.57 17.68 23.98
C ALA A 178 -5.48 16.48 24.33
N GLY A 179 -4.91 15.27 24.25
CA GLY A 179 -5.61 14.01 24.52
C GLY A 179 -6.23 13.35 23.29
N GLU A 180 -6.26 14.01 22.13
CA GLU A 180 -6.67 13.39 20.88
C GLU A 180 -5.53 12.56 20.28
N GLN A 181 -5.83 11.30 19.93
CA GLN A 181 -4.88 10.39 19.28
C GLN A 181 -5.24 10.25 17.82
N VAL A 182 -4.29 10.50 16.91
CA VAL A 182 -4.54 10.39 15.46
C VAL A 182 -4.70 8.91 15.06
N GLN A 183 -5.82 8.58 14.42
CA GLN A 183 -6.14 7.24 13.92
C GLN A 183 -5.96 7.13 12.40
N GLN A 184 -6.34 8.17 11.65
CA GLN A 184 -6.22 8.19 10.19
C GLN A 184 -5.87 9.61 9.72
N ILE A 185 -4.99 9.71 8.72
CA ILE A 185 -4.70 10.96 8.02
C ILE A 185 -4.98 10.73 6.54
N CYS A 186 -5.76 11.62 5.94
CA CYS A 186 -6.03 11.67 4.52
C CYS A 186 -5.47 12.97 3.97
N VAL A 187 -4.64 12.92 2.92
CA VAL A 187 -4.05 14.10 2.29
C VAL A 187 -4.29 14.02 0.78
N ASP A 188 -4.76 15.12 0.19
CA ASP A 188 -4.82 15.31 -1.26
C ASP A 188 -4.42 16.77 -1.59
N GLN A 189 -4.38 17.11 -2.88
CA GLN A 189 -3.78 18.31 -3.45
C GLN A 189 -4.10 19.62 -2.70
N PHE A 190 -5.31 19.76 -2.15
CA PHE A 190 -5.80 21.01 -1.58
C PHE A 190 -6.20 20.96 -0.12
N HIS A 191 -6.33 19.77 0.49
CA HIS A 191 -6.70 19.71 1.90
C HIS A 191 -6.30 18.38 2.55
N THR A 192 -6.31 18.41 3.87
CA THR A 192 -6.03 17.29 4.75
C THR A 192 -7.22 17.05 5.67
N VAL A 193 -7.51 15.78 5.94
CA VAL A 193 -8.45 15.36 6.98
C VAL A 193 -7.74 14.43 7.97
N ILE A 194 -7.92 14.70 9.25
CA ILE A 194 -7.37 13.90 10.36
C ILE A 194 -8.54 13.32 11.15
N ILE A 195 -8.57 12.01 11.33
CA ILE A 195 -9.52 11.31 12.20
C ILE A 195 -8.80 10.86 13.44
N THR A 196 -9.40 11.07 14.61
CA THR A 196 -8.84 10.68 15.90
C THR A 196 -9.52 9.43 16.46
N ALA A 197 -8.86 8.74 17.38
CA ALA A 197 -9.38 7.55 18.05
C ALA A 197 -10.62 7.81 18.91
N SER A 198 -10.86 9.07 19.33
CA SER A 198 -12.10 9.48 19.98
C SER A 198 -13.27 9.61 18.99
N GLY A 199 -12.99 9.55 17.68
CA GLY A 199 -13.97 9.68 16.62
C GLY A 199 -14.21 11.11 16.16
N LYS A 200 -13.34 12.07 16.48
CA LYS A 200 -13.41 13.43 15.92
C LYS A 200 -12.74 13.46 14.55
N ALA A 201 -13.24 14.33 13.68
CA ALA A 201 -12.65 14.63 12.39
C ALA A 201 -12.19 16.08 12.34
N PHE A 202 -10.98 16.33 11.85
CA PHE A 202 -10.43 17.66 11.68
C PHE A 202 -10.04 17.89 10.23
N SER A 203 -10.19 19.12 9.72
CA SER A 203 -9.77 19.49 8.36
C SER A 203 -8.97 20.78 8.32
N CYS A 204 -8.03 20.84 7.38
CA CYS A 204 -7.27 22.05 7.02
C CYS A 204 -6.88 22.02 5.54
N GLY A 205 -6.44 23.17 5.02
CA GLY A 205 -6.15 23.40 3.61
C GLY A 205 -7.04 24.47 3.00
N HIS A 206 -7.26 24.37 1.69
CA HIS A 206 -8.12 25.28 0.94
C HIS A 206 -9.61 24.94 1.08
N GLY A 207 -10.42 25.94 1.44
CA GLY A 207 -11.85 25.79 1.67
C GLY A 207 -12.74 25.79 0.42
N GLN A 208 -12.21 26.08 -0.77
CA GLN A 208 -13.00 26.32 -1.97
C GLN A 208 -14.01 25.19 -2.25
N GLY A 209 -15.28 25.54 -2.44
CA GLY A 209 -16.37 24.58 -2.65
C GLY A 209 -16.86 23.88 -1.38
N GLY A 210 -16.33 24.21 -0.19
CA GLY A 210 -16.74 23.62 1.08
C GLY A 210 -16.07 22.28 1.40
N ARG A 211 -14.93 21.96 0.75
CA ARG A 211 -14.26 20.64 0.89
C ARG A 211 -13.81 20.32 2.32
N LEU A 212 -13.59 21.37 3.13
CA LEU A 212 -13.22 21.25 4.54
C LEU A 212 -14.40 20.89 5.45
N GLY A 213 -15.65 21.14 5.04
CA GLY A 213 -16.82 20.84 5.85
C GLY A 213 -17.01 21.76 7.07
N LEU A 214 -16.39 22.95 7.10
CA LEU A 214 -16.39 23.88 8.24
C LEU A 214 -17.52 24.92 8.18
N GLY A 215 -18.44 24.81 7.22
CA GLY A 215 -19.56 25.73 7.07
C GLY A 215 -19.27 26.97 6.21
N ASP A 216 -18.04 27.14 5.72
CA ASP A 216 -17.66 28.19 4.78
C ASP A 216 -16.65 27.67 3.74
N GLU A 217 -16.15 28.59 2.89
CA GLU A 217 -15.15 28.29 1.86
C GLU A 217 -13.75 28.85 2.19
N LYS A 218 -13.53 29.28 3.44
CA LYS A 218 -12.26 29.89 3.85
C LYS A 218 -11.19 28.80 3.96
N SER A 219 -9.96 29.17 3.61
CA SER A 219 -8.82 28.29 3.83
C SER A 219 -8.45 28.27 5.31
N ALA A 220 -8.11 27.10 5.84
CA ALA A 220 -7.73 26.89 7.23
C ALA A 220 -6.30 26.35 7.28
N VAL A 221 -5.38 27.08 7.91
CA VAL A 221 -3.96 26.67 7.97
C VAL A 221 -3.72 25.62 9.07
N ILE A 222 -4.55 25.63 10.11
CA ILE A 222 -4.54 24.67 11.22
C ILE A 222 -5.78 23.76 11.13
N PRO A 223 -5.69 22.49 11.59
CA PRO A 223 -6.83 21.58 11.62
C PRO A 223 -7.97 22.12 12.50
N HIS A 224 -9.19 22.16 11.97
CA HIS A 224 -10.40 22.54 12.72
C HIS A 224 -11.38 21.38 12.78
N ASN A 225 -12.07 21.24 13.92
CA ASN A 225 -13.03 20.16 14.14
C ASN A 225 -14.25 20.29 13.21
N ILE A 226 -14.59 19.19 12.56
CA ILE A 226 -15.77 19.04 11.71
C ILE A 226 -16.93 18.56 12.58
N VAL A 227 -18.10 19.19 12.43
CA VAL A 227 -19.30 18.82 13.19
C VAL A 227 -20.24 18.01 12.31
N PHE A 228 -20.62 16.83 12.80
CA PHE A 228 -21.64 15.97 12.18
C PHE A 228 -22.94 16.09 12.97
N HIS A 229 -24.03 16.43 12.27
CA HIS A 229 -25.34 16.60 12.88
C HIS A 229 -26.18 15.32 12.73
N SER A 230 -26.70 14.79 13.85
CA SER A 230 -27.73 13.75 13.87
C SER A 230 -29.12 14.37 13.73
N ASN A 231 -30.06 13.60 13.17
CA ASN A 231 -31.48 13.94 13.23
C ASN A 231 -32.07 13.71 14.64
N GLN A 232 -31.37 12.97 15.51
CA GLN A 232 -31.75 12.75 16.90
C GLN A 232 -31.09 13.79 17.80
N LYS A 233 -31.90 14.50 18.58
CA LYS A 233 -31.45 15.62 19.42
C LYS A 233 -30.57 15.09 20.56
N GLY A 234 -29.29 15.46 20.57
CA GLY A 234 -28.34 15.13 21.65
C GLY A 234 -27.38 13.96 21.36
N GLU A 235 -27.48 13.32 20.20
CA GLU A 235 -26.56 12.26 19.80
C GLU A 235 -25.27 12.84 19.20
N THR A 236 -24.11 12.39 19.70
CA THR A 236 -22.80 12.76 19.14
C THR A 236 -22.40 11.73 18.10
N ILE A 237 -22.25 12.17 16.85
CA ILE A 237 -21.81 11.31 15.76
C ILE A 237 -20.28 11.34 15.68
N SER A 238 -19.66 10.17 15.81
CA SER A 238 -18.23 9.98 15.61
C SER A 238 -17.91 9.54 14.19
N CYS A 239 -16.84 10.09 13.61
CA CYS A 239 -16.30 9.68 12.32
C CYS A 239 -15.33 8.51 12.52
N THR A 240 -15.53 7.41 11.79
CA THR A 240 -14.72 6.19 11.88
C THR A 240 -13.72 6.07 10.74
N GLN A 241 -14.05 6.61 9.56
CA GLN A 241 -13.16 6.63 8.40
C GLN A 241 -13.45 7.84 7.52
N ALA A 242 -12.40 8.40 6.91
CA ALA A 242 -12.54 9.39 5.86
C ALA A 242 -11.85 8.96 4.57
N ALA A 243 -12.32 9.52 3.46
CA ALA A 243 -11.62 9.56 2.18
C ALA A 243 -11.81 10.94 1.57
N ILE A 244 -10.74 11.52 1.05
CA ILE A 244 -10.77 12.84 0.44
C ILE A 244 -10.22 12.78 -0.98
N SER A 245 -10.70 13.72 -1.79
CA SER A 245 -10.30 13.93 -3.18
C SER A 245 -10.11 15.43 -3.42
N ARG A 246 -9.45 15.83 -4.50
CA ARG A 246 -9.24 17.23 -4.92
C ARG A 246 -10.32 18.18 -4.41
N ASP A 247 -11.59 17.92 -4.73
CA ASP A 247 -12.71 18.86 -4.52
C ASP A 247 -13.74 18.48 -3.45
N HIS A 248 -13.67 17.28 -2.86
CA HIS A 248 -14.69 16.81 -1.91
C HIS A 248 -14.15 15.83 -0.87
N SER A 249 -14.92 15.69 0.21
CA SER A 249 -14.63 14.79 1.34
C SER A 249 -15.81 13.86 1.60
N ILE A 250 -15.48 12.61 1.94
CA ILE A 250 -16.43 11.54 2.30
C ILE A 250 -16.05 11.03 3.69
N PHE A 251 -17.04 10.88 4.55
CA PHE A 251 -16.88 10.40 5.93
C PHE A 251 -17.85 9.25 6.18
N LEU A 252 -17.34 8.17 6.76
CA LEU A 252 -18.13 7.10 7.37
C LEU A 252 -18.22 7.37 8.87
N CYS A 253 -19.44 7.36 9.39
CA CYS A 253 -19.72 7.68 10.78
C CYS A 253 -20.28 6.48 11.55
N SER A 254 -20.26 6.56 12.88
CA SER A 254 -20.69 5.49 13.79
C SER A 254 -22.19 5.16 13.74
N ASP A 255 -22.99 6.05 13.17
CA ASP A 255 -24.40 5.82 12.86
C ASP A 255 -24.61 4.96 11.59
N GLY A 256 -23.52 4.53 10.95
CA GLY A 256 -23.51 3.76 9.71
C GLY A 256 -23.85 4.58 8.47
N ASN A 257 -23.98 5.91 8.60
CA ASN A 257 -24.26 6.79 7.48
C ASN A 257 -22.97 7.33 6.85
N ILE A 258 -23.11 7.72 5.59
CA ILE A 258 -22.05 8.38 4.83
C ILE A 258 -22.38 9.87 4.74
N TYR A 259 -21.41 10.69 5.15
CA TYR A 259 -21.49 12.14 5.09
C TYR A 259 -20.57 12.67 3.99
N THR A 260 -21.05 13.62 3.19
CA THR A 260 -20.26 14.22 2.12
C THR A 260 -20.31 15.75 2.17
N CYS A 261 -19.17 16.40 1.86
CA CYS A 261 -19.08 17.85 1.66
C CYS A 261 -18.09 18.19 0.54
N GLY A 262 -18.14 19.42 0.04
CA GLY A 262 -17.31 19.89 -1.07
C GLY A 262 -18.07 20.27 -2.33
N LEU A 263 -17.33 20.45 -3.41
CA LEU A 263 -17.85 20.87 -4.70
C LEU A 263 -18.47 19.69 -5.44
N ASN A 264 -19.60 19.90 -6.10
CA ASN A 264 -20.38 18.81 -6.71
C ASN A 264 -20.46 18.89 -8.25
N SER A 265 -19.43 19.43 -8.90
CA SER A 265 -19.37 19.56 -10.37
C SER A 265 -19.58 18.24 -11.10
N TYR A 266 -19.09 17.14 -10.51
CA TYR A 266 -19.18 15.79 -11.07
C TYR A 266 -20.19 14.89 -10.34
N LYS A 267 -21.10 15.46 -9.56
CA LYS A 267 -22.14 14.72 -8.81
C LYS A 267 -21.59 13.73 -7.79
N VAL A 268 -20.39 14.00 -7.28
CA VAL A 268 -19.62 13.19 -6.31
C VAL A 268 -20.18 13.18 -4.89
N LEU A 269 -21.11 14.08 -4.56
CA LEU A 269 -21.66 14.13 -3.20
C LEU A 269 -22.73 13.08 -2.91
N GLY A 270 -23.43 12.55 -3.92
CA GLY A 270 -24.45 11.52 -3.70
C GLY A 270 -25.74 12.00 -3.01
N GLN A 271 -25.90 13.32 -2.84
CA GLN A 271 -27.03 13.96 -2.16
C GLN A 271 -28.20 14.23 -3.14
N LEU A 272 -29.45 14.13 -2.65
CA LEU A 272 -30.65 14.45 -3.43
C LEU A 272 -31.53 15.50 -2.72
N PRO A 273 -31.98 16.56 -3.42
CA PRO A 273 -31.54 16.96 -4.76
C PRO A 273 -30.03 17.29 -4.80
N PRO A 274 -29.33 17.10 -5.94
CA PRO A 274 -27.88 17.29 -6.00
C PRO A 274 -27.54 18.78 -5.83
N PRO A 275 -26.89 19.19 -4.73
CA PRO A 275 -26.51 20.59 -4.54
C PRO A 275 -25.36 20.95 -5.47
N GLU A 276 -25.11 22.24 -5.71
CA GLU A 276 -23.91 22.70 -6.42
C GLU A 276 -22.64 22.46 -5.60
N ARG A 277 -22.74 22.69 -4.29
CA ARG A 277 -21.69 22.47 -3.28
C ARG A 277 -22.33 22.25 -1.91
N CYS A 278 -21.56 21.69 -0.99
CA CYS A 278 -22.02 21.41 0.37
C CYS A 278 -20.95 21.82 1.38
N LEU A 279 -21.24 22.86 2.17
CA LEU A 279 -20.27 23.50 3.07
C LEU A 279 -20.11 22.80 4.43
N VAL A 280 -21.11 21.99 4.80
CA VAL A 280 -21.13 21.18 6.02
C VAL A 280 -21.41 19.74 5.59
N PRO A 281 -20.76 18.71 6.17
CA PRO A 281 -21.04 17.33 5.82
C PRO A 281 -22.51 17.00 6.03
N LYS A 282 -23.15 16.48 4.97
CA LYS A 282 -24.55 16.04 5.02
C LYS A 282 -24.65 14.56 4.73
N PRO A 283 -25.56 13.85 5.41
CA PRO A 283 -25.76 12.43 5.15
C PRO A 283 -26.35 12.25 3.76
N ILE A 284 -25.87 11.25 3.03
CA ILE A 284 -26.54 10.77 1.81
C ILE A 284 -27.75 9.89 2.19
N LYS A 285 -28.66 9.67 1.23
CA LYS A 285 -29.79 8.76 1.47
C LYS A 285 -29.27 7.37 1.84
N LYS A 286 -29.93 6.74 2.83
CA LYS A 286 -29.53 5.46 3.41
C LYS A 286 -29.26 4.43 2.32
N VAL A 287 -28.06 3.87 2.37
CA VAL A 287 -27.60 2.77 1.52
C VAL A 287 -28.27 1.48 2.02
N SER A 288 -28.69 0.61 1.11
CA SER A 288 -29.49 -0.59 1.46
C SER A 288 -28.71 -1.65 2.24
N LYS A 289 -27.38 -1.63 2.18
CA LYS A 289 -26.48 -2.59 2.81
C LYS A 289 -25.48 -1.88 3.70
N GLU A 290 -24.91 -2.63 4.63
CA GLU A 290 -23.84 -2.18 5.52
C GLU A 290 -22.64 -1.65 4.73
N VAL A 291 -22.03 -0.57 5.23
CA VAL A 291 -20.85 0.04 4.62
C VAL A 291 -19.66 -0.20 5.55
N ALA A 292 -18.61 -0.81 5.01
CA ALA A 292 -17.36 -1.11 5.69
C ALA A 292 -16.24 -0.12 5.34
N GLY A 293 -16.37 0.66 4.26
CA GLY A 293 -15.41 1.72 3.97
C GLY A 293 -15.76 2.64 2.81
N VAL A 294 -14.94 3.69 2.71
CA VAL A 294 -15.10 4.84 1.79
C VAL A 294 -13.83 5.08 0.97
N CYS A 295 -14.00 5.53 -0.27
CA CYS A 295 -12.92 5.96 -1.16
C CYS A 295 -13.41 7.11 -2.04
N ALA A 296 -12.54 8.08 -2.29
CA ALA A 296 -12.84 9.27 -3.09
C ALA A 296 -11.84 9.36 -4.25
N GLY A 297 -12.34 9.61 -5.45
CA GLY A 297 -11.55 9.92 -6.64
C GLY A 297 -11.85 11.33 -7.16
N PRO A 298 -11.07 11.89 -8.10
CA PRO A 298 -11.27 13.26 -8.59
C PRO A 298 -12.69 13.53 -9.14
N TYR A 299 -13.30 12.50 -9.72
CA TYR A 299 -14.57 12.61 -10.45
C TYR A 299 -15.66 11.67 -9.94
N HIS A 300 -15.39 10.91 -8.86
CA HIS A 300 -16.29 9.87 -8.39
C HIS A 300 -16.06 9.53 -6.93
N SER A 301 -17.04 8.85 -6.36
CA SER A 301 -17.08 8.48 -4.96
C SER A 301 -17.51 7.03 -4.85
N VAL A 302 -16.91 6.32 -3.90
CA VAL A 302 -17.09 4.89 -3.74
C VAL A 302 -17.22 4.52 -2.29
N ILE A 303 -18.14 3.61 -2.04
CA ILE A 303 -18.29 2.96 -0.75
C ILE A 303 -18.44 1.46 -0.98
N TRP A 304 -17.94 0.67 -0.05
CA TRP A 304 -18.09 -0.78 -0.11
C TRP A 304 -18.51 -1.32 1.25
N GLY A 305 -19.18 -2.44 1.21
CA GLY A 305 -19.43 -3.31 2.36
C GLY A 305 -19.19 -4.76 1.97
N PRO A 306 -19.36 -5.71 2.91
CA PRO A 306 -19.10 -7.12 2.67
C PRO A 306 -19.82 -7.69 1.44
N GLU A 307 -21.02 -7.16 1.15
CA GLU A 307 -21.92 -7.70 0.13
C GLU A 307 -22.18 -6.78 -1.07
N ALA A 308 -21.62 -5.58 -1.10
CA ALA A 308 -21.87 -4.64 -2.20
C ALA A 308 -20.80 -3.55 -2.32
N LEU A 309 -20.56 -3.18 -3.58
CA LEU A 309 -19.79 -2.01 -3.98
C LEU A 309 -20.77 -1.00 -4.57
N TYR A 310 -20.72 0.25 -4.10
CA TYR A 310 -21.50 1.34 -4.66
C TYR A 310 -20.58 2.43 -5.20
N THR A 311 -20.87 2.90 -6.41
CA THR A 311 -20.12 3.98 -7.05
C THR A 311 -21.08 5.04 -7.59
N TRP A 312 -20.64 6.30 -7.59
CA TRP A 312 -21.39 7.42 -8.17
C TRP A 312 -20.45 8.56 -8.57
N GLY A 313 -20.96 9.52 -9.36
CA GLY A 313 -20.20 10.62 -9.94
C GLY A 313 -20.20 10.60 -11.47
N LEU A 314 -19.13 11.09 -12.09
CA LEU A 314 -18.95 11.06 -13.55
C LEU A 314 -18.74 9.61 -14.02
N ASN A 315 -19.56 9.14 -14.97
CA ASN A 315 -19.43 7.81 -15.57
C ASN A 315 -18.70 7.89 -16.92
N ALA A 316 -17.38 7.68 -16.89
CA ALA A 316 -16.55 7.49 -18.08
C ALA A 316 -15.99 6.04 -18.14
N GLY A 317 -16.71 5.09 -17.52
CA GLY A 317 -16.34 3.67 -17.42
C GLY A 317 -15.74 3.27 -16.07
N GLN A 318 -15.17 4.20 -15.30
CA GLN A 318 -14.51 3.92 -14.01
C GLN A 318 -15.48 3.51 -12.90
N LEU A 319 -16.78 3.77 -13.07
CA LEU A 319 -17.80 3.41 -12.08
C LEU A 319 -18.24 1.95 -12.17
N GLY A 320 -17.88 1.22 -13.24
CA GLY A 320 -18.32 -0.18 -13.42
C GLY A 320 -19.79 -0.32 -13.84
N HIS A 321 -20.39 0.72 -14.41
CA HIS A 321 -21.75 0.68 -14.96
C HIS A 321 -21.73 0.90 -16.47
N LYS A 322 -22.63 0.21 -17.18
CA LYS A 322 -22.87 0.46 -18.61
C LYS A 322 -23.15 1.95 -18.83
N GLU A 323 -22.58 2.51 -19.90
CA GLU A 323 -22.91 3.86 -20.34
C GLU A 323 -24.41 3.91 -20.64
N SER A 324 -25.13 4.79 -19.93
CA SER A 324 -26.46 5.20 -20.34
C SER A 324 -26.30 6.11 -21.56
N GLY A 325 -27.16 5.96 -22.56
CA GLY A 325 -27.01 6.56 -23.90
C GLY A 325 -26.81 8.08 -23.97
N LYS A 326 -26.65 8.60 -25.19
CA LYS A 326 -26.21 9.98 -25.47
C LYS A 326 -27.14 11.05 -24.86
N GLY A 327 -26.73 11.64 -23.73
CA GLY A 327 -27.34 12.83 -23.12
C GLY A 327 -26.49 13.38 -21.96
N LYS A 328 -26.41 14.71 -21.78
CA LYS A 328 -25.55 15.36 -20.76
C LYS A 328 -25.85 14.91 -19.32
N ASP A 329 -27.12 14.64 -19.00
CA ASP A 329 -27.52 14.19 -17.65
C ASP A 329 -27.34 12.68 -17.43
N GLN A 330 -27.12 11.91 -18.50
CA GLN A 330 -26.91 10.45 -18.43
C GLN A 330 -25.44 10.06 -18.26
N GLN A 331 -24.53 11.03 -18.34
CA GLN A 331 -23.11 10.84 -18.05
C GLN A 331 -22.83 10.72 -16.55
N PHE A 332 -23.76 11.13 -15.68
CA PHE A 332 -23.56 11.13 -14.23
C PHE A 332 -24.44 10.10 -13.55
N ILE A 333 -23.89 9.50 -12.50
CA ILE A 333 -24.65 8.72 -11.52
C ILE A 333 -24.78 9.61 -10.28
N LEU A 334 -26.00 10.06 -9.99
CA LEU A 334 -26.24 11.11 -8.99
C LEU A 334 -26.21 10.62 -7.55
N THR A 335 -26.43 9.32 -7.35
CA THR A 335 -26.56 8.67 -6.04
C THR A 335 -25.86 7.32 -6.07
N PRO A 336 -25.39 6.79 -4.93
CA PRO A 336 -24.68 5.52 -4.88
C PRO A 336 -25.45 4.41 -5.60
N LYS A 337 -24.82 3.83 -6.63
CA LYS A 337 -25.41 2.74 -7.43
C LYS A 337 -24.59 1.47 -7.24
N VAL A 338 -25.27 0.35 -7.01
CA VAL A 338 -24.62 -0.95 -6.83
C VAL A 338 -23.92 -1.37 -8.14
N VAL A 339 -22.64 -1.70 -8.04
CA VAL A 339 -21.86 -2.29 -9.13
C VAL A 339 -22.16 -3.78 -9.17
N ASN A 340 -22.59 -4.28 -10.33
CA ASN A 340 -22.85 -5.70 -10.53
C ASN A 340 -21.53 -6.43 -10.77
N ILE A 341 -21.04 -7.12 -9.74
CA ILE A 341 -19.86 -8.00 -9.81
C ILE A 341 -20.39 -9.44 -10.01
N VAL A 342 -19.82 -10.17 -10.97
CA VAL A 342 -20.27 -11.53 -11.32
C VAL A 342 -19.56 -12.56 -10.45
N GLY A 343 -20.24 -13.12 -9.44
CA GLY A 343 -19.75 -14.22 -8.58
C GLY A 343 -19.98 -13.98 -7.07
N GLU A 344 -19.75 -15.00 -6.24
CA GLU A 344 -19.78 -14.87 -4.77
C GLU A 344 -18.42 -14.36 -4.26
N TYR A 345 -18.39 -13.14 -3.75
CA TYR A 345 -17.18 -12.52 -3.20
C TYR A 345 -17.49 -11.75 -1.93
N THR A 346 -16.52 -11.70 -1.01
CA THR A 346 -16.53 -10.76 0.11
C THR A 346 -15.57 -9.61 -0.20
N LEU A 347 -16.12 -8.40 -0.36
CA LEU A 347 -15.31 -7.22 -0.63
C LEU A 347 -14.61 -6.74 0.64
N ARG A 348 -13.28 -6.73 0.63
CA ARG A 348 -12.46 -6.26 1.76
C ARG A 348 -12.00 -4.82 1.62
N LYS A 349 -11.73 -4.37 0.39
CA LYS A 349 -11.22 -3.02 0.11
C LYS A 349 -11.51 -2.64 -1.34
N ALA A 350 -11.74 -1.35 -1.59
CA ALA A 350 -11.73 -0.76 -2.93
C ALA A 350 -10.60 0.27 -3.01
N MET A 351 -9.92 0.34 -4.16
CA MET A 351 -8.90 1.34 -4.46
C MET A 351 -9.03 1.79 -5.91
N PHE A 352 -8.66 3.04 -6.19
CA PHE A 352 -8.59 3.57 -7.55
C PHE A 352 -7.19 4.11 -7.81
N THR A 353 -6.66 3.80 -8.99
CA THR A 353 -5.42 4.40 -9.50
C THR A 353 -5.80 5.36 -10.61
N TYR A 354 -5.36 6.61 -10.52
CA TYR A 354 -5.41 7.55 -11.62
C TYR A 354 -3.98 7.89 -12.02
N TYR A 355 -3.71 7.85 -13.33
CA TYR A 355 -2.46 8.37 -13.86
C TYR A 355 -2.51 9.90 -13.81
N THR A 356 -1.84 10.50 -12.83
CA THR A 356 -1.44 11.91 -12.94
C THR A 356 -0.33 11.97 -13.96
N ASN A 357 -0.67 12.19 -15.23
CA ASN A 357 0.33 12.40 -16.26
C ASN A 357 0.95 13.80 -16.06
N THR A 358 1.89 13.91 -15.11
CA THR A 358 2.68 15.13 -14.84
C THR A 358 3.56 15.55 -16.02
N TYR A 359 3.56 14.80 -17.13
CA TYR A 359 4.19 15.17 -18.39
C TYR A 359 3.25 15.82 -19.43
N ALA A 360 1.93 15.73 -19.27
CA ALA A 360 0.98 16.26 -20.26
C ALA A 360 0.76 17.78 -20.17
N GLU A 361 1.04 18.41 -19.03
CA GLU A 361 0.88 19.88 -18.86
C GLU A 361 1.98 20.70 -19.55
N LYS A 362 3.06 20.08 -20.07
CA LYS A 362 4.11 20.79 -20.83
C LYS A 362 3.85 20.90 -22.34
N LEU A 363 2.83 20.23 -22.88
CA LEU A 363 2.52 20.26 -24.33
C LEU A 363 1.38 21.23 -24.71
N HIS A 364 0.87 22.03 -23.78
CA HIS A 364 -0.12 23.08 -24.05
C HIS A 364 0.37 24.52 -23.78
N GLN A 365 1.68 24.72 -23.60
CA GLN A 365 2.31 26.06 -23.55
C GLN A 365 3.33 26.28 -24.68
N SER A 366 3.18 25.58 -25.80
CA SER A 366 3.86 25.96 -27.04
C SER A 366 2.86 25.99 -28.20
N ASN A 367 2.21 27.14 -28.33
CA ASN A 367 1.79 27.74 -29.59
C ASN A 367 1.74 29.25 -29.40
#